data_AF-A0A9W8PF25-F1
#
_entry.id   AF-A0A9W8PF25-F1
#
_cell.length_a   1.000
_cell.length_b   1.000
_cell.length_c   1.000
_cell.angle_alpha   90.00
_cell.angle_beta   90.00
_cell.angle_gamma   90.00
#
_symmetry.space_group_name_H-M   'P 1'
#
loop_
_entity.id
_entity.type
_entity.pdbx_description
1 polymer ?
#
loop_
_entity_poly.entity_id
_entity_poly.type
_entity_poly.pdbx_seq_one_letter_code
_entity_poly.pdbx_strand_id
1 'polypeptide(L)'
;MSEMLVRRFADQAQDKVKHIQIIKPGYVMGDAKRGMANKGDFIWRYIAASLELEAFDQDTANGWLLLSDFGHVSEVVFKAAFEPNEAISVLVQDGVQFQGSYYKTNMAS
;
A
#
# COMPACT_ATOMS: atom_id res chain seq x y z
N MET A 1 -5.14 -16.76 -7.04
CA MET A 1 -6.09 -17.88 -6.78
C MET A 1 -7.31 -17.39 -6.01
N SER A 2 -7.16 -16.87 -4.79
CA SER A 2 -8.30 -16.42 -3.96
C SER A 2 -9.13 -15.30 -4.59
N GLU A 3 -8.50 -14.30 -5.23
CA GLU A 3 -9.22 -13.21 -5.89
C GLU A 3 -10.23 -13.71 -6.94
N MET A 4 -9.81 -14.65 -7.80
CA MET A 4 -10.66 -15.19 -8.86
C MET A 4 -11.87 -15.94 -8.28
N LEU A 5 -11.69 -16.63 -7.15
CA LEU A 5 -12.79 -17.31 -6.46
C LEU A 5 -13.80 -16.31 -5.91
N VAL A 6 -13.33 -15.23 -5.28
CA VAL A 6 -14.20 -14.16 -4.77
C VAL A 6 -14.98 -13.49 -5.89
N ARG A 7 -14.33 -13.21 -7.03
CA ARG A 7 -15.01 -12.65 -8.23
C ARG A 7 -16.11 -13.58 -8.74
N ARG A 8 -15.78 -14.86 -8.96
CA ARG A 8 -16.76 -15.86 -9.43
C ARG A 8 -17.94 -16.00 -8.48
N PHE A 9 -17.68 -15.97 -7.18
CA PHE A 9 -18.75 -16.04 -6.18
C PHE A 9 -19.64 -14.79 -6.22
N ALA A 10 -19.07 -13.59 -6.34
CA ALA A 10 -19.83 -12.36 -6.49
C ALA A 10 -20.71 -12.37 -7.75
N ASP A 11 -20.17 -12.82 -8.88
CA ASP A 11 -20.91 -12.95 -10.15
C ASP A 11 -22.10 -13.93 -10.00
N GLN A 12 -21.92 -15.02 -9.25
CA GLN A 12 -22.97 -16.01 -9.00
C GLN A 12 -24.00 -15.58 -7.96
N ALA A 13 -23.59 -14.79 -6.97
CA ALA A 13 -24.46 -14.34 -5.89
C ALA A 13 -25.49 -13.30 -6.35
N GLN A 14 -25.25 -12.60 -7.46
CA GLN A 14 -26.11 -11.51 -7.96
C GLN A 14 -26.45 -10.53 -6.81
N ASP A 15 -27.72 -10.10 -6.70
CA ASP A 15 -28.17 -9.15 -5.68
C ASP A 15 -28.30 -9.75 -4.26
N LYS A 16 -28.01 -11.05 -4.08
CA LYS A 16 -28.19 -11.73 -2.78
C LYS A 16 -27.08 -11.39 -1.78
N VAL A 17 -25.94 -10.88 -2.23
CA VAL A 17 -24.84 -10.47 -1.35
C VAL A 17 -24.37 -9.07 -1.73
N LYS A 18 -24.53 -8.12 -0.80
CA LYS A 18 -24.27 -6.68 -1.04
C LYS A 18 -22.87 -6.20 -0.64
N HIS A 19 -22.08 -7.06 0.03
CA HIS A 19 -20.81 -6.67 0.66
C HIS A 19 -19.69 -7.65 0.34
N ILE A 20 -19.41 -7.86 -0.95
CA ILE A 20 -18.21 -8.58 -1.40
C ILE A 20 -17.32 -7.59 -2.13
N GLN A 21 -16.12 -7.36 -1.62
CA GLN A 21 -15.13 -6.49 -2.24
C GLN A 21 -13.73 -7.08 -2.10
N ILE A 22 -12.91 -6.87 -3.12
CA ILE A 22 -11.49 -7.22 -3.15
C ILE A 22 -10.71 -5.93 -2.94
N ILE A 23 -10.06 -5.81 -1.79
CA ILE A 23 -9.19 -4.67 -1.49
C ILE A 23 -7.76 -5.02 -1.86
N LYS A 24 -7.14 -4.17 -2.67
CA LYS A 24 -5.76 -4.32 -3.13
C LYS A 24 -4.94 -3.14 -2.60
N PRO A 25 -4.25 -3.28 -1.46
CA PRO A 25 -3.31 -2.27 -1.02
C PRO A 25 -1.96 -2.41 -1.76
N GLY A 26 -1.21 -1.31 -1.82
CA GLY A 26 0.24 -1.34 -2.05
C GLY A 26 1.00 -1.81 -0.81
N TYR A 27 2.20 -1.28 -0.57
CA TYR A 27 2.87 -1.48 0.71
C TYR A 27 2.06 -0.80 1.83
N VAL A 28 1.98 -1.46 2.99
CA VAL A 28 1.31 -0.89 4.15
C VAL A 28 2.38 -0.46 5.14
N MET A 29 2.57 0.84 5.31
CA MET A 29 3.32 1.33 6.45
C MET A 29 2.49 1.11 7.71
N GLY A 30 3.15 0.81 8.84
CA GLY A 30 2.44 0.74 10.09
C GLY A 30 1.96 2.13 10.54
N ASP A 31 1.51 2.24 11.78
CA ASP A 31 0.87 3.46 12.28
C ASP A 31 1.84 4.66 12.25
N ALA A 32 1.63 5.57 11.29
CA ALA A 32 2.42 6.78 11.13
C ALA A 32 2.37 7.69 12.37
N LYS A 33 1.20 7.76 13.04
CA LYS A 33 0.99 8.62 14.22
C LYS A 33 1.77 8.11 15.43
N ARG A 34 1.95 6.79 15.53
CA ARG A 34 2.71 6.15 16.62
C ARG A 34 4.15 5.82 16.24
N GLY A 35 4.56 6.05 15.00
CA GLY A 35 5.90 5.71 14.50
C GLY A 35 6.17 4.21 14.50
N MET A 36 5.14 3.38 14.38
CA MET A 36 5.28 1.92 14.45
C MET A 36 5.46 1.34 13.05
N ALA A 37 6.69 0.97 12.69
CA ALA A 37 6.97 0.26 11.44
C ALA A 37 6.87 -1.26 11.61
N ASN A 38 6.29 -1.97 10.63
CA ASN A 38 6.41 -3.42 10.53
C ASN A 38 7.81 -3.78 10.00
N LYS A 39 8.81 -3.83 10.86
CA LYS A 39 10.23 -4.02 10.48
C LYS A 39 10.52 -5.32 9.70
N GLY A 40 9.60 -6.29 9.70
CA GLY A 40 9.72 -7.51 8.91
C GLY A 40 9.35 -7.35 7.43
N ASP A 41 8.68 -6.26 7.07
CA ASP A 41 8.26 -5.98 5.69
C ASP A 41 9.45 -5.62 4.81
N PHE A 42 9.35 -5.98 3.52
CA PHE A 42 10.34 -5.69 2.50
C PHE A 42 10.68 -4.20 2.42
N ILE A 43 9.68 -3.32 2.47
CA ILE A 43 9.92 -1.88 2.30
C ILE A 43 10.86 -1.32 3.36
N TRP A 44 10.70 -1.74 4.62
CA TRP A 44 11.56 -1.28 5.72
C TRP A 44 12.97 -1.86 5.64
N ARG A 45 13.09 -3.11 5.18
CA ARG A 45 14.40 -3.74 4.92
C ARG A 45 15.13 -3.04 3.78
N TYR A 46 14.42 -2.68 2.71
CA TYR A 46 14.98 -1.94 1.59
C TYR A 46 15.46 -0.55 2.01
N ILE A 47 14.64 0.19 2.77
CA ILE A 47 15.02 1.51 3.30
C ILE A 47 16.24 1.40 4.21
N ALA A 48 16.27 0.44 5.14
CA ALA A 48 17.41 0.23 6.03
C ALA A 48 18.71 -0.06 5.25
N ALA A 49 18.66 -0.98 4.28
CA ALA A 49 19.82 -1.29 3.44
C ALA A 49 20.29 -0.09 2.60
N SER A 50 19.36 0.70 2.07
CA SER A 50 19.69 1.90 1.28
C SER A 50 20.39 2.96 2.15
N LEU A 51 19.99 3.09 3.42
CA LEU A 51 20.64 3.96 4.39
C LEU A 51 22.02 3.44 4.78
N GLU A 52 22.15 2.13 5.05
CA GLU A 52 23.44 1.50 5.40
C GLU A 52 24.48 1.57 4.28
N LEU A 53 24.04 1.47 3.02
CA LEU A 53 24.90 1.55 1.84
C LEU A 53 25.12 2.98 1.34
N GLU A 54 24.41 3.97 1.92
CA GLU A 54 24.33 5.35 1.42
C GLU A 54 24.01 5.43 -0.08
N ALA A 55 23.26 4.45 -0.57
CA ALA A 55 23.00 4.26 -1.98
C ALA A 55 21.55 3.89 -2.21
N PHE A 56 21.00 4.42 -3.30
CA PHE A 56 19.69 4.03 -3.80
C PHE A 56 19.78 3.92 -5.33
N ASP A 57 18.86 3.16 -5.91
CA ASP A 57 18.76 3.04 -7.34
C ASP A 57 18.24 4.36 -7.97
N GLN A 58 19.10 5.02 -8.75
CA GLN A 58 18.78 6.29 -9.38
C GLN A 58 17.74 6.15 -10.50
N ASP A 59 17.68 4.98 -11.15
CA ASP A 59 16.72 4.75 -12.23
C ASP A 59 15.28 4.67 -11.71
N THR A 60 15.13 4.24 -10.45
CA THR A 60 13.83 4.23 -9.74
C THR A 60 13.58 5.47 -8.89
N ALA A 61 14.51 6.42 -8.85
CA ALA A 61 14.46 7.58 -7.96
C ALA A 61 13.40 8.63 -8.30
N ASN A 62 12.77 8.54 -9.47
CA ASN A 62 11.59 9.35 -9.83
C ASN A 62 10.29 8.53 -9.79
N GLY A 63 10.37 7.27 -9.36
CA GLY A 63 9.27 6.33 -9.33
C GLY A 63 8.20 6.67 -8.29
N TRP A 64 6.97 6.22 -8.57
CA TRP A 64 5.86 6.25 -7.63
C TRP A 64 5.86 4.97 -6.80
N LEU A 65 6.00 5.11 -5.48
CA LEU A 65 5.88 3.99 -4.56
C LEU A 65 4.46 3.96 -4.00
N LEU A 66 3.71 2.89 -4.29
CA LEU A 66 2.41 2.64 -3.65
C LEU A 66 2.63 2.28 -2.18
N LEU A 67 2.31 3.21 -1.30
CA LEU A 67 2.55 3.13 0.15
C LEU A 67 1.38 3.80 0.88
N SER A 68 0.68 3.02 1.70
CA SER A 68 -0.50 3.45 2.45
C SER A 68 -0.28 3.28 3.95
N ASP A 69 -0.81 4.22 4.75
CA ASP A 69 -0.88 4.07 6.20
C ASP A 69 -1.88 2.99 6.61
N PHE A 70 -1.54 2.21 7.65
CA PHE A 70 -2.39 1.16 8.20
C PHE A 70 -3.79 1.66 8.57
N GLY A 71 -3.91 2.87 9.13
CA GLY A 71 -5.20 3.46 9.48
C GLY A 71 -6.07 3.71 8.25
N HIS A 72 -5.49 4.22 7.17
CA HIS A 72 -6.23 4.43 5.92
C HIS A 72 -6.67 3.11 5.28
N VAL A 73 -5.78 2.12 5.20
CA VAL A 73 -6.13 0.78 4.68
C VAL A 73 -7.25 0.16 5.52
N SER A 74 -7.19 0.31 6.84
CA SER A 74 -8.25 -0.16 7.75
C SER A 74 -9.57 0.54 7.46
N GLU A 75 -9.58 1.86 7.29
CA GLU A 75 -10.78 2.63 6.94
C GLU A 75 -11.40 2.14 5.62
N VAL A 76 -10.58 1.91 4.59
CA VAL A 76 -11.06 1.36 3.30
C VAL A 76 -11.69 -0.02 3.49
N VAL A 77 -11.07 -0.90 4.28
CA VAL A 77 -11.63 -2.22 4.61
C VAL A 77 -12.96 -2.10 5.37
N PHE A 78 -13.06 -1.19 6.34
CA PHE A 78 -14.30 -0.93 7.07
C PHE A 78 -15.42 -0.47 6.13
N LYS A 79 -15.15 0.53 5.28
CA LYS A 79 -16.13 0.99 4.28
C LYS A 79 -16.55 -0.15 3.36
N ALA A 80 -15.59 -0.95 2.90
CA ALA A 80 -15.89 -2.07 2.02
C ALA A 80 -16.78 -3.16 2.66
N ALA A 81 -16.65 -3.36 3.97
CA ALA A 81 -17.40 -4.36 4.71
C ALA A 81 -18.83 -3.91 5.06
N PHE A 82 -19.03 -2.61 5.31
CA PHE A 82 -20.28 -2.09 5.88
C PHE A 82 -21.06 -1.15 4.97
N GLU A 83 -20.41 -0.56 3.97
CA GLU A 83 -21.06 0.33 3.00
C GLU A 83 -21.30 -0.43 1.69
N PRO A 84 -22.48 -0.27 1.06
CA PRO A 84 -22.72 -0.83 -0.25
C PRO A 84 -21.83 -0.14 -1.28
N ASN A 85 -21.20 -0.92 -2.16
CA ASN A 85 -20.35 -0.42 -3.24
C ASN A 85 -20.67 -1.20 -4.52
N GLU A 86 -20.70 -0.51 -5.65
CA GLU A 86 -20.87 -1.13 -6.97
C GLU A 86 -19.58 -1.78 -7.47
N ALA A 87 -18.42 -1.30 -7.01
CA ALA A 87 -17.13 -1.83 -7.42
C ALA A 87 -16.75 -3.09 -6.64
N ILE A 88 -16.56 -4.21 -7.35
CA ILE A 88 -16.07 -5.48 -6.78
C ILE A 88 -14.61 -5.41 -6.31
N SER A 89 -13.83 -4.43 -6.80
CA SER A 89 -12.44 -4.28 -6.40
C SER A 89 -12.04 -2.83 -6.24
N VAL A 90 -11.32 -2.56 -5.16
CA VAL A 90 -10.80 -1.24 -4.81
C VAL A 90 -9.28 -1.35 -4.70
N LEU A 91 -8.58 -0.50 -5.45
CA LEU A 91 -7.14 -0.33 -5.33
C LEU A 91 -6.88 0.84 -4.37
N VAL A 92 -6.07 0.61 -3.34
CA VAL A 92 -5.60 1.69 -2.47
C VAL A 92 -4.38 2.31 -3.15
N GLN A 93 -4.55 3.53 -3.66
CA GLN A 93 -3.58 4.20 -4.54
C GLN A 93 -2.72 5.25 -3.82
N ASP A 94 -2.70 5.24 -2.47
CA ASP A 94 -1.78 6.11 -1.75
C ASP A 94 -0.36 5.80 -2.16
N GLY A 95 0.48 6.83 -2.12
CA GLY A 95 1.86 6.64 -2.44
C GLY A 95 2.67 7.88 -2.19
N VAL A 96 3.96 7.67 -2.33
CA VAL A 96 4.97 8.70 -2.22
C VAL A 96 5.84 8.64 -3.46
N GLN A 97 6.14 9.81 -4.02
CA GLN A 97 7.19 9.90 -5.01
C GLN A 97 8.53 9.92 -4.27
N PHE A 98 9.45 9.04 -4.67
CA PHE A 98 10.81 9.18 -4.18
C PHE A 98 11.39 10.49 -4.75
N GLN A 99 12.03 11.29 -3.91
CA GLN A 99 12.76 12.48 -4.37
C GLN A 99 14.22 12.34 -3.99
N GLY A 100 15.04 11.88 -4.94
CA GLY A 100 16.48 11.68 -4.75
C GLY A 100 17.27 12.94 -4.38
N SER A 101 16.64 14.13 -4.50
CA SER A 101 17.23 15.43 -4.18
C SER A 101 17.62 15.60 -2.70
N TYR A 102 16.93 14.92 -1.77
CA TYR A 102 17.18 15.07 -0.33
C TYR A 102 18.53 14.49 0.12
N TYR A 103 19.06 13.49 -0.59
CA TYR A 103 20.32 12.83 -0.24
C TYR A 103 21.58 13.54 -0.78
N LYS A 104 21.44 14.38 -1.82
CA LYS A 104 22.58 15.14 -2.39
C LYS A 104 23.08 16.26 -1.47
N THR A 105 22.25 16.77 -0.57
CA THR A 105 22.62 17.92 0.28
C THR A 105 23.40 17.52 1.53
N ASN A 106 23.29 16.26 1.99
CA ASN A 106 23.91 15.81 3.25
C ASN A 106 25.18 14.94 3.08
N MET A 107 25.60 14.65 1.84
CA MET A 107 26.88 13.96 1.56
C MET A 107 27.99 14.89 1.03
N ALA A 108 27.72 16.20 0.97
CA ALA A 108 28.69 17.21 0.53
C ALA A 108 29.19 18.12 1.68
N SER A 109 28.97 17.73 2.94
CA SER A 109 29.34 18.47 4.14
C SER A 109 30.25 17.66 5.06
#